data_AF-A0AAW6BJF2-F1
#
_entry.id   AF-A0AAW6BJF2-F1
#
_cell.length_a   1.000
_cell.length_b   1.000
_cell.length_c   1.000
_cell.angle_alpha   90.00
_cell.angle_beta   90.00
_cell.angle_gamma   90.00
#
_symmetry.space_group_name_H-M   'P 1'
#
loop_
_entity.id
_entity.type
_entity.pdbx_description
1 polymer ?
#
loop_
_entity_poly.entity_id
_entity_poly.type
_entity_poly.pdbx_seq_one_letter_code
_entity_poly.pdbx_strand_id
1 'polypeptide(L)'
;MKRIMSYSALRDSEAKSTLDFYEELSNKALKCIGVLTSHDANSTTTIKQIKSIMGINYNALSTIVKGLKKSGYISVSIINHERVGDSNNVGPDNLNIRLTREGLNAILKLTK
;
A
#
# COMPACT_ATOMS: atom_id res chain seq x y z
N MET A 1 -29.85 -33.60 11.51
CA MET A 1 -28.50 -33.73 10.92
C MET A 1 -27.58 -32.68 11.54
N LYS A 2 -26.64 -33.07 12.40
CA LYS A 2 -25.61 -32.17 12.97
C LYS A 2 -24.55 -31.96 11.88
N ARG A 3 -24.40 -30.73 11.37
CA ARG A 3 -23.31 -30.39 10.44
C ARG A 3 -22.01 -30.44 11.22
N ILE A 4 -21.23 -31.50 11.05
CA ILE A 4 -19.83 -31.53 11.52
C ILE A 4 -19.07 -30.62 10.54
N MET A 5 -18.89 -29.36 10.92
CA MET A 5 -17.94 -28.50 10.20
C MET A 5 -16.55 -29.07 10.43
N SER A 6 -15.89 -29.51 9.35
CA SER A 6 -14.51 -29.97 9.40
C SER A 6 -13.62 -28.81 9.85
N TYR A 7 -12.76 -29.04 10.83
CA TYR A 7 -11.76 -28.08 11.29
C TYR A 7 -10.91 -27.52 10.13
N SER A 8 -10.68 -28.32 9.09
CA SER A 8 -9.97 -27.88 7.89
C SER A 8 -10.76 -26.80 7.12
N ALA A 9 -12.08 -26.93 7.01
CA ALA A 9 -12.92 -25.95 6.32
C ALA A 9 -12.99 -24.61 7.07
N LEU A 10 -12.94 -24.64 8.40
CA LEU A 10 -12.85 -23.42 9.23
C LEU A 10 -11.50 -22.74 9.04
N ARG A 11 -10.40 -23.50 9.08
CA ARG A 11 -9.05 -22.99 8.88
C ARG A 11 -8.86 -22.38 7.48
N ASP A 12 -9.41 -23.02 6.45
CA ASP A 12 -9.34 -22.52 5.08
C ASP A 12 -10.18 -21.25 4.90
N SER A 13 -11.32 -21.14 5.59
CA SER A 13 -12.16 -19.94 5.59
C SER A 13 -11.48 -18.76 6.28
N GLU A 14 -10.81 -18.98 7.41
CA GLU A 14 -10.03 -17.95 8.12
C GLU A 14 -8.83 -17.48 7.30
N ALA A 15 -8.11 -18.41 6.67
CA ALA A 15 -6.99 -18.08 5.80
C ALA A 15 -7.43 -17.23 4.60
N LYS A 16 -8.56 -17.60 3.97
CA LYS A 16 -9.14 -16.84 2.87
C LYS A 16 -9.58 -15.44 3.29
N SER A 17 -10.27 -15.33 4.43
CA SER A 17 -10.70 -14.03 4.98
C SER A 17 -9.51 -13.11 5.26
N THR A 18 -8.39 -13.68 5.72
CA THR A 18 -7.15 -12.92 5.96
C THR A 18 -6.52 -12.43 4.67
N LEU A 19 -6.49 -13.26 3.61
CA LEU A 19 -5.98 -12.87 2.29
C LEU A 19 -6.84 -11.75 1.70
N ASP A 20 -8.15 -11.90 1.71
CA ASP A 20 -9.11 -10.91 1.21
C ASP A 20 -8.94 -9.57 1.94
N PHE A 21 -8.73 -9.60 3.27
CA PHE A 21 -8.46 -8.39 4.06
C PHE A 21 -7.21 -7.63 3.60
N TYR A 22 -6.08 -8.32 3.39
CA TYR A 22 -4.84 -7.66 2.96
C TYR A 22 -4.93 -7.17 1.51
N GLU A 23 -5.65 -7.88 0.65
CA GLU A 23 -5.93 -7.43 -0.71
C GLU A 23 -6.79 -6.16 -0.72
N GLU A 24 -7.89 -6.13 0.04
CA GLU A 24 -8.72 -4.94 0.20
C GLU A 24 -7.93 -3.76 0.76
N LEU A 25 -7.09 -4.01 1.77
CA LEU A 25 -6.27 -2.97 2.40
C LEU A 25 -5.22 -2.43 1.42
N SER A 26 -4.65 -3.29 0.59
CA SER A 26 -3.73 -2.92 -0.50
C SER A 26 -4.43 -2.07 -1.57
N ASN A 27 -5.64 -2.46 -1.97
CA ASN A 27 -6.46 -1.71 -2.92
C ASN A 27 -6.87 -0.33 -2.37
N LYS A 28 -7.22 -0.25 -1.08
CA LYS A 28 -7.48 1.02 -0.38
C LYS A 28 -6.23 1.90 -0.32
N ALA A 29 -5.07 1.33 -0.03
CA ALA A 29 -3.80 2.06 -0.03
C ALA A 29 -3.48 2.63 -1.42
N LEU A 30 -3.67 1.84 -2.48
CA LEU A 30 -3.45 2.29 -3.84
C LEU A 30 -4.38 3.46 -4.22
N LYS A 31 -5.67 3.39 -3.85
CA LYS A 31 -6.62 4.50 -4.03
C LYS A 31 -6.23 5.74 -3.22
N CYS A 32 -5.77 5.56 -1.98
CA CYS A 32 -5.29 6.65 -1.13
C CYS A 32 -4.10 7.38 -1.77
N ILE A 33 -3.13 6.63 -2.30
CA ILE A 33 -2.01 7.18 -3.07
C ILE A 33 -2.54 7.92 -4.31
N GLY A 34 -3.51 7.34 -5.03
CA GLY A 34 -4.28 7.98 -6.09
C GLY A 34 -4.77 9.38 -5.73
N VAL A 35 -5.50 9.48 -4.63
CA VAL A 35 -6.08 10.75 -4.15
C VAL A 35 -4.98 11.73 -3.75
N LEU A 36 -3.97 11.27 -2.99
CA LEU A 36 -2.86 12.11 -2.53
C LEU A 36 -2.03 12.70 -3.67
N THR A 37 -1.88 11.98 -4.78
CA THR A 37 -1.18 12.47 -5.97
C THR A 37 -2.13 13.06 -7.02
N SER A 38 -3.41 13.28 -6.69
CA SER A 38 -4.43 13.76 -7.63
C SER A 38 -4.54 12.94 -8.93
N HIS A 39 -4.24 11.64 -8.87
CA HIS A 39 -4.16 10.72 -10.02
C HIS A 39 -3.14 11.15 -11.09
N ASP A 40 -2.21 12.04 -10.76
CA ASP A 40 -1.11 12.43 -11.62
C ASP A 40 0.11 11.53 -11.38
N ALA A 41 0.68 10.99 -12.45
CA ALA A 41 1.85 10.12 -12.42
C ALA A 41 3.16 10.87 -12.13
N ASN A 42 3.17 12.21 -12.23
CA ASN A 42 4.34 13.03 -11.93
C ASN A 42 4.35 13.51 -10.48
N SER A 43 3.18 13.59 -9.86
CA SER A 43 2.99 13.96 -8.46
C SER A 43 3.47 12.85 -7.51
N THR A 44 3.97 13.24 -6.35
CA THR A 44 4.51 12.32 -5.34
C THR A 44 3.87 12.56 -3.98
N THR A 45 3.86 11.53 -3.14
CA THR A 45 3.39 11.58 -1.75
C THR A 45 4.38 10.86 -0.84
N THR A 46 4.33 11.10 0.47
CA THR A 46 5.20 10.41 1.44
C THR A 46 4.49 9.27 2.18
N ILE A 47 5.28 8.36 2.76
CA ILE A 47 4.78 7.28 3.63
C ILE A 47 3.98 7.85 4.81
N LYS A 48 4.41 8.97 5.39
CA LYS A 48 3.70 9.61 6.51
C LYS A 48 2.32 10.12 6.12
N GLN A 49 2.18 10.74 4.95
CA GLN A 49 0.88 11.22 4.47
C GLN A 49 -0.09 10.05 4.27
N ILE A 50 0.38 8.97 3.63
CA ILE A 50 -0.43 7.75 3.43
C ILE A 50 -0.83 7.16 4.78
N LYS A 51 0.11 7.03 5.72
CA LYS A 51 -0.17 6.54 7.08
C LYS A 51 -1.23 7.40 7.77
N SER A 52 -1.12 8.73 7.68
CA SER A 52 -2.03 9.65 8.34
C SER A 52 -3.47 9.51 7.83
N ILE A 53 -3.65 9.28 6.53
CA ILE A 53 -4.98 9.08 5.94
C ILE A 53 -5.52 7.69 6.22
N MET A 54 -4.67 6.66 6.09
CA MET A 54 -5.10 5.27 6.27
C MET A 54 -5.33 4.88 7.73
N GLY A 55 -4.72 5.59 8.69
CA GLY A 55 -4.82 5.27 10.12
C GLY A 55 -4.13 3.96 10.54
N ILE A 56 -3.30 3.36 9.68
CA ILE A 56 -2.60 2.10 9.96
C ILE A 56 -1.21 2.34 10.56
N ASN A 57 -0.60 1.30 11.14
CA ASN A 57 0.78 1.37 11.61
C ASN A 57 1.80 1.24 10.46
N TYR A 58 3.05 1.63 10.71
CA TYR A 58 4.10 1.61 9.69
C TYR A 58 4.47 0.20 9.21
N ASN A 59 4.31 -0.84 10.04
CA ASN A 59 4.63 -2.22 9.66
C ASN A 59 3.65 -2.73 8.59
N ALA A 60 2.35 -2.55 8.83
CA ALA A 60 1.29 -2.87 7.88
C ALA A 60 1.47 -2.08 6.58
N LEU A 61 1.72 -0.77 6.69
CA LEU A 61 1.95 0.09 5.53
C LEU A 61 3.19 -0.35 4.74
N SER A 62 4.28 -0.73 5.40
CA SER A 62 5.49 -1.25 4.77
C SER A 62 5.20 -2.52 3.96
N THR A 63 4.44 -3.47 4.52
CA THR A 63 4.04 -4.69 3.81
C THR A 63 3.24 -4.37 2.55
N ILE A 64 2.26 -3.47 2.66
CA ILE A 64 1.41 -3.04 1.55
C ILE A 64 2.24 -2.34 0.47
N VAL A 65 3.06 -1.36 0.84
CA VAL A 65 3.91 -0.60 -0.09
C VAL A 65 4.90 -1.53 -0.80
N LYS A 66 5.49 -2.51 -0.11
CA LYS A 66 6.33 -3.55 -0.74
C LYS A 66 5.52 -4.37 -1.76
N GLY A 67 4.30 -4.76 -1.42
CA GLY A 67 3.38 -5.46 -2.32
C GLY A 67 3.08 -4.64 -3.57
N LEU A 68 2.63 -3.40 -3.40
CA LEU A 68 2.30 -2.48 -4.50
C LEU A 68 3.51 -2.19 -5.40
N LYS A 69 4.71 -2.04 -4.81
CA LYS A 69 5.96 -1.87 -5.56
C LYS A 69 6.28 -3.13 -6.37
N LYS A 70 6.17 -4.32 -5.78
CA LYS A 70 6.41 -5.60 -6.45
C LYS A 70 5.44 -5.83 -7.61
N SER A 71 4.19 -5.41 -7.46
CA SER A 71 3.16 -5.47 -8.51
C SER A 71 3.30 -4.38 -9.58
N GLY A 72 4.31 -3.51 -9.50
CA GLY A 72 4.56 -2.46 -10.49
C GLY A 72 3.64 -1.24 -10.39
N TYR A 73 2.75 -1.16 -9.38
CA TYR A 73 1.76 -0.09 -9.26
C TYR A 73 2.33 1.22 -8.73
N ILE A 74 3.41 1.15 -7.97
CA ILE A 74 4.09 2.33 -7.42
C ILE A 74 5.60 2.25 -7.61
N SER A 75 6.21 3.42 -7.66
CA SER A 75 7.66 3.61 -7.54
C SER A 75 7.96 4.27 -6.20
N VAL A 76 9.07 3.87 -5.58
CA VAL A 76 9.54 4.42 -4.30
C VAL A 76 10.96 4.92 -4.49
N SER A 77 11.20 6.19 -4.15
CA SER A 77 12.50 6.84 -4.22
C SER A 77 12.80 7.59 -2.93
N ILE A 78 14.07 7.64 -2.55
CA ILE A 78 14.52 8.49 -1.43
C ILE A 78 14.69 9.91 -1.96
N ILE A 79 14.20 10.92 -1.23
CA ILE A 79 14.54 12.32 -1.53
C ILE A 79 16.04 12.48 -1.30
N ASN A 80 16.81 12.66 -2.38
CA ASN A 80 18.25 12.89 -2.26
C ASN A 80 18.49 14.16 -1.45
N HIS A 81 19.09 13.96 -0.28
CA HIS A 81 19.58 15.01 0.59
C HIS A 81 20.89 15.58 0.04
N GLU A 82 20.85 16.41 -1.00
CA GLU A 82 21.98 17.33 -1.26
C GLU A 82 22.03 18.47 -0.21
N ARG A 83 21.16 18.45 0.80
CA ARG A 83 21.07 19.46 1.88
C ARG A 83 20.90 18.89 3.30
N VAL A 84 21.21 17.63 3.54
CA VAL A 84 21.26 17.11 4.93
C VAL A 84 22.62 16.51 5.18
N GLY A 85 23.48 17.32 5.80
CA GLY A 85 24.82 16.96 6.26
C GLY A 85 24.82 15.99 7.44
N ASP A 86 23.89 15.05 7.49
CA ASP A 86 23.84 13.99 8.50
C ASP A 86 23.25 12.73 7.88
N SER A 87 24.14 11.79 7.53
CA SER A 87 23.85 10.53 6.84
C SER A 87 23.10 9.49 7.68
N ASN A 88 22.47 9.87 8.80
CA ASN A 88 21.99 8.90 9.80
C ASN A 88 20.48 8.87 10.07
N ASN A 89 19.65 9.69 9.42
CA ASN A 89 18.19 9.72 9.69
C ASN A 89 17.34 9.67 8.42
N VAL A 90 17.34 8.54 7.70
CA VAL A 90 16.32 8.24 6.68
C VAL A 90 15.05 7.77 7.38
N GLY A 91 14.05 8.64 7.45
CA GLY A 91 12.74 8.36 8.04
C GLY A 91 11.63 8.20 7.00
N PRO A 92 10.39 7.92 7.45
CA PRO A 92 9.20 7.81 6.59
C PRO A 92 8.92 9.06 5.73
N ASP A 93 9.40 10.22 6.16
CA ASP A 93 9.26 11.50 5.45
C ASP A 93 10.22 11.65 4.26
N ASN A 94 11.27 10.82 4.21
CA ASN A 94 12.27 10.86 3.15
C ASN A 94 11.95 9.90 1.99
N LEU A 95 10.88 9.11 2.10
CA LEU A 95 10.45 8.16 1.09
C LEU A 95 9.30 8.73 0.27
N ASN A 96 9.62 9.12 -0.96
CA ASN A 96 8.65 9.52 -1.96
C ASN A 96 8.06 8.29 -2.64
N ILE A 97 6.73 8.28 -2.75
CA ILE A 97 5.94 7.31 -3.48
C ILE A 97 5.28 8.02 -4.65
N ARG A 98 5.32 7.37 -5.81
CA ARG A 98 4.71 7.83 -7.05
C ARG A 98 3.92 6.71 -7.70
N LEU A 99 2.78 7.03 -8.30
CA LEU A 99 2.04 6.06 -9.11
C LEU A 99 2.77 5.79 -10.42
N THR A 100 2.73 4.54 -10.85
CA THR A 100 3.10 4.19 -12.23
C THR A 100 1.85 4.27 -13.12
N ARG A 101 2.05 4.16 -14.43
CA ARG A 101 0.94 4.00 -15.39
C ARG A 101 0.09 2.76 -15.08
N GLU A 102 0.72 1.67 -14.64
CA GLU A 102 0.02 0.45 -14.24
C GLU A 102 -0.82 0.67 -12.98
N GLY A 103 -0.29 1.40 -11.99
CA GLY A 103 -1.04 1.76 -10.78
C GLY A 103 -2.27 2.61 -11.07
N LEU A 104 -2.14 3.60 -11.96
CA LEU A 104 -3.29 4.41 -12.40
C LEU A 104 -4.35 3.55 -13.10
N ASN A 105 -3.94 2.68 -14.01
CA ASN A 105 -4.85 1.76 -14.68
C ASN A 105 -5.53 0.79 -13.71
N ALA A 106 -4.82 0.32 -12.68
CA ALA A 106 -5.38 -0.54 -11.65
C ALA A 106 -6.44 0.20 -10.82
N ILE A 107 -6.23 1.46 -10.45
CA ILE A 107 -7.23 2.29 -9.75
C ILE A 107 -8.51 2.42 -10.58
N LEU A 108 -8.39 2.66 -11.89
CA LEU A 108 -9.55 2.76 -12.79
C LEU A 108 -10.34 1.44 -12.87
N LYS A 109 -9.65 0.29 -12.87
CA LYS A 109 -10.30 -1.02 -12.86
C LYS A 109 -11.02 -1.32 -11.54
N LEU A 110 -10.48 -0.86 -10.41
CA LEU A 110 -11.07 -1.00 -9.07
C LEU A 110 -12.28 -0.08 -8.81
N THR A 111 -12.63 0.78 -9.77
CA THR A 111 -13.73 1.75 -9.66
C THR A 111 -14.90 1.41 -10.61
N LYS A 112 -14.75 0.36 -11.42
CA LYS A 112 -15.83 -0.25 -12.20
C LYS A 112 -16.46 -1.38 -11.39
#